data_AF-A0AAD6L1P8-F1
#
_entry.id   AF-A0AAD6L1P8-F1
#
_cell.length_a   1.000
_cell.length_b   1.000
_cell.length_c   1.000
_cell.angle_alpha   90.00
_cell.angle_beta   90.00
_cell.angle_gamma   90.00
#
_symmetry.space_group_name_H-M   'P 1'
#
loop_
_entity.id
_entity.type
_entity.pdbx_description
1 polymer ?
#
loop_
_entity_poly.entity_id
_entity_poly.type
_entity_poly.pdbx_seq_one_letter_code
_entity_poly.pdbx_strand_id
1 'polypeptide(L)'
;MSSSNQTPLLSYDIVDGSVDCKGRPVYRSSSGGWRSASFIIGVEVAERFAYYGISSNLITFLTGPLGQSTATAAENINVWSGTASLLPLLGAFVADSFLGRYRTIIFASLIYILGLGLLTLSALLPSDAAATGCRSTDLPCSPVPFKLILFFLALYLVAIGQSGHKPCVQAFGADQFDGQDPQESNAKSSFFNWWYCCMCAGTVVTLLVLNYIQDNLNWGLGFGIPCVVMVFALIIFLLGTKTYRYSIKGDEESGFLRIGWVFVSSIRNWRATPSAIAFEEETRGTLPHQSSEQYK
;
A
#
# COMPACT_ATOMS: atom_id res chain seq x y z
N MET A 1 49.24 1.61 32.36
CA MET A 1 49.41 2.12 30.98
C MET A 1 49.46 0.94 30.03
N SER A 2 48.34 0.61 29.39
CA SER A 2 48.30 -0.18 28.17
C SER A 2 47.06 0.27 27.40
N SER A 3 47.27 1.31 26.62
CA SER A 3 46.32 1.86 25.67
C SER A 3 46.96 1.69 24.30
N SER A 4 46.37 0.88 23.42
CA SER A 4 46.19 1.15 21.98
C SER A 4 45.81 -0.10 21.17
N ASN A 5 44.81 0.07 20.31
CA ASN A 5 44.64 -0.56 18.99
C ASN A 5 43.77 -1.82 18.80
N GLN A 6 42.55 -1.82 19.33
CA GLN A 6 41.38 -2.48 18.71
C GLN A 6 40.23 -1.45 18.76
N THR A 7 39.51 -1.00 17.72
CA THR A 7 39.21 -1.47 16.36
C THR A 7 38.47 -0.33 15.61
N PRO A 8 39.12 0.53 14.82
CA PRO A 8 38.44 1.56 14.01
C PRO A 8 37.74 0.99 12.77
N LEU A 9 38.18 -0.18 12.29
CA LEU A 9 37.67 -0.78 11.05
C LEU A 9 36.29 -1.42 11.19
N LEU A 10 35.90 -1.85 12.40
CA LEU A 10 34.58 -2.46 12.65
C LEU A 10 33.46 -1.44 12.73
N SER A 11 33.74 -0.17 13.08
CA SER A 11 32.70 0.86 13.15
C SER A 11 32.32 1.40 11.77
N TYR A 12 33.26 1.39 10.81
CA TYR A 12 33.01 1.84 9.44
C TYR A 12 32.11 0.86 8.65
N ASP A 13 32.11 -0.43 9.03
CA ASP A 13 31.29 -1.44 8.36
C ASP A 13 29.85 -1.53 8.90
N ILE A 14 29.55 -0.82 10.00
CA ILE A 14 28.19 -0.75 10.57
C ILE A 14 27.36 0.24 9.74
N VAL A 15 26.13 -0.16 9.42
CA VAL A 15 25.17 0.73 8.74
C VAL A 15 24.31 1.42 9.79
N ASP A 16 24.61 2.69 10.04
CA ASP A 16 23.88 3.50 11.02
C ASP A 16 22.39 3.63 10.66
N GLY A 17 21.52 3.60 11.67
CA GLY A 17 20.07 3.70 11.48
C GLY A 17 19.42 2.45 10.88
N SER A 18 20.13 1.32 10.79
CA SER A 18 19.58 0.04 10.35
C SER A 18 19.87 -1.09 11.34
N VAL A 19 18.94 -2.04 11.44
CA VAL A 19 19.09 -3.26 12.25
C VAL A 19 18.70 -4.52 11.50
N ASP A 20 19.08 -5.67 12.04
CA ASP A 20 18.65 -6.98 11.55
C ASP A 20 17.24 -7.33 12.07
N CYS A 21 16.71 -8.47 11.63
CA CYS A 21 15.41 -8.98 12.08
C CYS A 21 15.30 -9.23 13.61
N LYS A 22 16.42 -9.22 14.34
CA LYS A 22 16.50 -9.39 15.81
C LYS A 22 16.81 -8.07 16.53
N GLY A 23 16.87 -6.94 15.84
CA GLY A 23 17.17 -5.64 16.41
C GLY A 23 18.66 -5.40 16.71
N ARG A 24 19.57 -6.20 16.14
CA ARG A 24 21.02 -6.04 16.30
C ARG A 24 21.58 -5.15 15.19
N PRO A 25 22.71 -4.44 15.43
CA PRO A 25 23.39 -3.67 14.40
C PRO A 25 23.73 -4.55 13.19
N VAL A 26 23.58 -4.01 11.99
CA VAL A 26 23.90 -4.69 10.74
C VAL A 26 25.23 -4.23 10.18
N TYR A 27 25.98 -5.20 9.62
CA TYR A 27 27.21 -4.95 8.89
C TYR A 27 26.93 -4.94 7.39
N ARG A 28 27.58 -4.02 6.66
CA ARG A 28 27.42 -3.82 5.22
C ARG A 28 27.78 -5.08 4.43
N SER A 29 28.85 -5.76 4.84
CA SER A 29 29.31 -7.02 4.27
C SER A 29 28.34 -8.21 4.40
N SER A 30 27.41 -8.17 5.36
CA SER A 30 26.59 -9.33 5.75
C SER A 30 25.10 -9.22 5.39
N SER A 31 24.60 -8.01 5.13
CA SER A 31 23.18 -7.71 5.01
C SER A 31 22.91 -6.69 3.91
N GLY A 32 21.68 -6.63 3.42
CA GLY A 32 21.25 -5.67 2.39
C GLY A 32 21.84 -5.93 1.02
N GLY A 33 22.08 -4.84 0.29
CA GLY A 33 22.60 -4.83 -1.07
C GLY A 33 21.71 -5.54 -2.08
N TRP A 34 22.31 -5.92 -3.21
CA TRP A 34 21.62 -6.52 -4.34
C TRP A 34 20.92 -7.84 -4.02
N ARG A 35 21.48 -8.66 -3.13
CA ARG A 35 20.86 -9.93 -2.73
C ARG A 35 19.48 -9.71 -2.14
N SER A 36 19.38 -8.77 -1.20
CA SER A 36 18.11 -8.39 -0.58
C SER A 36 17.20 -7.65 -1.55
N ALA A 37 17.76 -6.73 -2.33
CA ALA A 37 17.01 -5.95 -3.32
C ALA A 37 16.35 -6.84 -4.39
N SER A 38 17.01 -7.91 -4.85
CA SER A 38 16.44 -8.84 -5.84
C SER A 38 15.18 -9.55 -5.33
N PHE A 39 15.12 -9.95 -4.06
CA PHE A 39 13.90 -10.52 -3.48
C PHE A 39 12.75 -9.51 -3.47
N ILE A 40 13.06 -8.26 -3.13
CA ILE A 40 12.07 -7.16 -3.07
C ILE A 40 11.56 -6.80 -4.46
N ILE A 41 12.44 -6.74 -5.47
CA ILE A 41 12.04 -6.54 -6.88
C ILE A 41 11.12 -7.67 -7.34
N GLY A 42 11.40 -8.92 -6.95
CA GLY A 42 10.53 -10.05 -7.28
C GLY A 42 9.09 -9.88 -6.76
N VAL A 43 8.94 -9.35 -5.54
CA VAL A 43 7.62 -9.03 -4.98
C VAL A 43 6.93 -7.92 -5.75
N GLU A 44 7.64 -6.85 -6.07
CA GLU A 44 7.08 -5.75 -6.85
C GLU A 44 6.60 -6.22 -8.22
N VAL A 45 7.40 -7.01 -8.93
CA VAL A 45 7.04 -7.55 -10.25
C VAL A 45 5.80 -8.44 -10.14
N ALA A 46 5.71 -9.29 -9.12
CA ALA A 46 4.54 -10.13 -8.88
C ALA A 46 3.28 -9.31 -8.57
N GLU A 47 3.40 -8.25 -7.76
CA GLU A 47 2.28 -7.35 -7.45
C GLU A 47 1.82 -6.60 -8.69
N ARG A 48 2.76 -6.08 -9.50
CA ARG A 48 2.45 -5.41 -10.77
C ARG A 48 1.78 -6.36 -11.75
N PHE A 49 2.27 -7.59 -11.84
CA PHE A 49 1.66 -8.65 -12.64
C PHE A 49 0.22 -8.93 -12.20
N ALA A 50 -0.03 -9.03 -10.89
CA ALA A 50 -1.38 -9.26 -10.38
C ALA A 50 -2.32 -8.07 -10.61
N TYR A 51 -1.85 -6.85 -10.35
CA TYR A 51 -2.64 -5.63 -10.51
C TYR A 51 -3.04 -5.42 -11.97
N TYR A 52 -2.06 -5.44 -12.88
CA TYR A 52 -2.35 -5.24 -14.30
C TYR A 52 -3.13 -6.41 -14.86
N GLY A 53 -2.93 -7.63 -14.38
CA GLY A 53 -3.72 -8.80 -14.77
C GLY A 53 -5.22 -8.64 -14.47
N ILE A 54 -5.58 -7.90 -13.43
CA ILE A 54 -6.98 -7.56 -13.17
C ILE A 54 -7.37 -6.32 -13.97
N SER A 55 -6.62 -5.24 -13.82
CA SER A 55 -7.00 -3.91 -14.29
C SER A 55 -7.14 -3.83 -15.82
N SER A 56 -6.29 -4.51 -16.57
CA SER A 56 -6.24 -4.42 -18.04
C SER A 56 -7.47 -4.96 -18.74
N ASN A 57 -8.11 -5.98 -18.17
CA ASN A 57 -9.21 -6.69 -18.80
C ASN A 57 -10.49 -6.71 -17.95
N LEU A 58 -10.53 -5.89 -16.90
CA LEU A 58 -11.65 -5.78 -15.97
C LEU A 58 -12.95 -5.40 -16.67
N ILE A 59 -12.87 -4.56 -17.71
CA ILE A 59 -14.03 -4.12 -18.49
C ILE A 59 -14.71 -5.29 -19.20
N THR A 60 -13.93 -6.20 -19.78
CA THR A 60 -14.43 -7.39 -20.47
C THR A 60 -15.08 -8.35 -19.48
N PHE A 61 -14.51 -8.49 -18.27
CA PHE A 61 -15.11 -9.30 -17.21
C PHE A 61 -16.46 -8.74 -16.73
N LEU A 62 -16.53 -7.42 -16.53
CA LEU A 62 -17.74 -6.75 -16.05
C LEU A 62 -18.86 -6.77 -17.09
N THR A 63 -18.54 -6.57 -18.36
CA THR A 63 -19.53 -6.53 -19.46
C THR A 63 -19.94 -7.91 -19.96
N GLY A 64 -19.03 -8.89 -19.94
CA GLY A 64 -19.32 -10.27 -20.33
C GLY A 64 -19.87 -11.10 -19.16
N PRO A 65 -19.02 -11.79 -18.39
CA PRO A 65 -19.43 -12.66 -17.28
C PRO A 65 -20.40 -12.06 -16.24
N LEU A 66 -20.30 -10.76 -15.94
CA LEU A 66 -21.19 -10.07 -14.99
C LEU A 66 -22.34 -9.31 -15.66
N GLY A 67 -22.36 -9.21 -17.00
CA GLY A 67 -23.47 -8.64 -17.76
C GLY A 67 -23.78 -7.17 -17.48
N GLN A 68 -22.83 -6.39 -16.96
CA GLN A 68 -23.02 -4.95 -16.75
C GLN A 68 -23.03 -4.19 -18.07
N SER A 69 -23.76 -3.07 -18.12
CA SER A 69 -23.64 -2.14 -19.24
C SER A 69 -22.21 -1.56 -19.30
N THR A 70 -21.72 -1.22 -20.48
CA THR A 70 -20.39 -0.61 -20.65
C THR A 70 -20.24 0.68 -19.81
N ALA A 71 -21.30 1.47 -19.67
CA ALA A 71 -21.29 2.69 -18.86
C ALA A 71 -21.11 2.37 -17.36
N THR A 72 -21.91 1.45 -16.82
CA THR A 72 -21.81 1.02 -15.41
C THR A 72 -20.49 0.34 -15.12
N ALA A 73 -19.99 -0.49 -16.04
CA ALA A 73 -18.69 -1.15 -15.89
C ALA A 73 -17.55 -0.14 -15.85
N ALA A 74 -17.55 0.86 -16.75
CA ALA A 74 -16.55 1.93 -16.76
C ALA A 74 -16.58 2.79 -15.48
N GLU A 75 -17.77 3.11 -14.97
CA GLU A 75 -17.95 3.78 -13.69
C GLU A 75 -17.30 2.99 -12.55
N ASN A 76 -17.63 1.70 -12.42
CA ASN A 76 -17.08 0.83 -11.39
C ASN A 76 -15.55 0.71 -11.47
N ILE A 77 -14.99 0.61 -12.68
CA ILE A 77 -13.53 0.57 -12.88
C ILE A 77 -12.88 1.89 -12.45
N ASN A 78 -13.48 3.04 -12.81
CA ASN A 78 -12.95 4.35 -12.43
C ASN A 78 -13.00 4.57 -10.92
N VAL A 79 -14.09 4.16 -10.26
CA VAL A 79 -14.22 4.22 -8.80
C VAL A 79 -13.17 3.33 -8.14
N TRP A 80 -12.99 2.10 -8.62
CA TRP A 80 -11.98 1.19 -8.10
C TRP A 80 -10.55 1.73 -8.30
N SER A 81 -10.23 2.22 -9.50
CA SER A 81 -8.93 2.81 -9.84
C SER A 81 -8.61 4.05 -8.99
N GLY A 82 -9.60 4.94 -8.80
CA GLY A 82 -9.49 6.09 -7.92
C GLY A 82 -9.25 5.68 -6.46
N THR A 83 -9.99 4.68 -6.00
CA THR A 83 -9.83 4.08 -4.66
C THR A 83 -8.41 3.51 -4.50
N ALA A 84 -7.95 2.67 -5.42
CA ALA A 84 -6.62 2.07 -5.42
C ALA A 84 -5.46 3.08 -5.54
N SER A 85 -5.74 4.30 -5.99
CA SER A 85 -4.78 5.41 -6.07
C SER A 85 -4.74 6.24 -4.78
N LEU A 86 -5.84 6.32 -4.02
CA LEU A 86 -5.93 7.06 -2.76
C LEU A 86 -5.54 6.23 -1.54
N LEU A 87 -5.93 4.96 -1.49
CA LEU A 87 -5.62 4.09 -0.34
C LEU A 87 -4.12 3.97 -0.01
N PRO A 88 -3.16 4.03 -0.95
CA PRO A 88 -1.73 4.04 -0.61
C PRO A 88 -1.33 5.11 0.42
N LEU A 89 -2.05 6.23 0.51
CA LEU A 89 -1.83 7.23 1.56
C LEU A 89 -2.12 6.65 2.96
N LEU A 90 -3.20 5.90 3.10
CA LEU A 90 -3.55 5.20 4.33
C LEU A 90 -2.56 4.06 4.62
N GLY A 91 -2.17 3.30 3.59
CA GLY A 91 -1.15 2.25 3.72
C GLY A 91 0.19 2.78 4.20
N ALA A 92 0.64 3.93 3.65
CA ALA A 92 1.85 4.62 4.08
C ALA A 92 1.75 5.10 5.53
N PHE A 93 0.62 5.72 5.91
CA PHE A 93 0.37 6.15 7.28
C PHE A 93 0.47 4.99 8.28
N VAL A 94 -0.15 3.86 7.96
CA VAL A 94 -0.15 2.66 8.81
C VAL A 94 1.27 2.08 8.93
N ALA A 95 2.01 2.03 7.82
CA ALA A 95 3.39 1.55 7.82
C ALA A 95 4.32 2.43 8.63
N ASP A 96 4.17 3.74 8.51
CA ASP A 96 5.07 4.70 9.13
C ASP A 96 4.78 4.93 10.61
N SER A 97 3.52 4.72 11.05
CA SER A 97 3.10 5.03 12.42
C SER A 97 3.05 3.81 13.34
N PHE A 98 2.75 2.62 12.82
CA PHE A 98 2.43 1.45 13.68
C PHE A 98 3.21 0.19 13.34
N LEU A 99 3.22 -0.22 12.07
CA LEU A 99 3.63 -1.56 11.68
C LEU A 99 5.07 -1.66 11.18
N GLY A 100 5.63 -0.57 10.66
CA GLY A 100 6.87 -0.58 9.89
C GLY A 100 6.66 -1.13 8.48
N ARG A 101 7.62 -0.85 7.58
CA ARG A 101 7.54 -1.20 6.16
C ARG A 101 7.44 -2.71 5.93
N TYR A 102 8.32 -3.50 6.55
CA TYR A 102 8.36 -4.96 6.36
C TYR A 102 7.06 -5.67 6.79
N ARG A 103 6.55 -5.38 8.00
CA ARG A 103 5.31 -6.02 8.47
C ARG A 103 4.12 -5.59 7.64
N THR A 104 4.08 -4.33 7.21
CA THR A 104 3.03 -3.83 6.32
C THR A 104 3.03 -4.59 5.00
N ILE A 105 4.19 -4.85 4.39
CA ILE A 105 4.29 -5.65 3.15
C ILE A 105 3.73 -7.06 3.37
N ILE A 106 3.99 -7.71 4.51
CA ILE A 106 3.46 -9.05 4.80
C ILE A 106 1.93 -9.01 4.94
N PHE A 107 1.39 -8.14 5.79
CA PHE A 107 -0.07 -8.04 5.98
C PHE A 107 -0.78 -7.65 4.68
N ALA A 108 -0.19 -6.70 3.94
CA ALA A 108 -0.67 -6.30 2.63
C ALA A 108 -0.68 -7.48 1.64
N SER A 109 0.38 -8.28 1.59
CA SER A 109 0.45 -9.49 0.75
C SER A 109 -0.62 -10.51 1.11
N LEU A 110 -0.85 -10.75 2.40
CA LEU A 110 -1.89 -11.69 2.86
C LEU A 110 -3.29 -11.23 2.44
N ILE A 111 -3.59 -9.94 2.63
CA ILE A 111 -4.87 -9.34 2.19
C ILE A 111 -4.98 -9.41 0.66
N TYR A 112 -3.90 -9.14 -0.07
CA TYR A 112 -3.87 -9.22 -1.53
C TYR A 112 -4.16 -10.64 -2.02
N ILE A 113 -3.49 -11.65 -1.46
CA ILE A 113 -3.70 -13.07 -1.78
C ILE A 113 -5.12 -13.49 -1.46
N LEU A 114 -5.67 -13.07 -0.32
CA LEU A 114 -7.07 -13.33 0.03
C LEU A 114 -8.02 -12.69 -1.01
N GLY A 115 -7.79 -11.44 -1.38
CA GLY A 115 -8.55 -10.74 -2.41
C GLY A 115 -8.51 -11.48 -3.75
N LEU A 116 -7.31 -11.89 -4.21
CA LEU A 116 -7.14 -12.66 -5.44
C LEU A 116 -7.80 -14.05 -5.38
N GLY A 117 -7.73 -14.72 -4.23
CA GLY A 117 -8.39 -16.00 -3.99
C GLY A 117 -9.91 -15.88 -4.08
N LEU A 118 -10.49 -14.87 -3.43
CA LEU A 118 -11.92 -14.58 -3.50
C LEU A 118 -12.36 -14.14 -4.90
N LEU A 119 -11.51 -13.38 -5.61
CA LEU A 119 -11.75 -12.96 -6.99
C LEU A 119 -11.79 -14.17 -7.93
N THR A 120 -10.82 -15.07 -7.78
CA THR A 120 -10.76 -16.34 -8.50
C THR A 120 -11.99 -17.20 -8.21
N LEU A 121 -12.37 -17.33 -6.93
CA LEU A 121 -13.58 -18.03 -6.54
C LEU A 121 -14.81 -17.42 -7.21
N SER A 122 -14.94 -16.09 -7.21
CA SER A 122 -16.07 -15.40 -7.85
C SER A 122 -16.18 -15.67 -9.35
N ALA A 123 -15.05 -15.87 -10.04
CA ALA A 123 -15.01 -16.21 -11.46
C ALA A 123 -15.33 -17.68 -11.74
N LEU A 124 -15.01 -18.59 -10.80
CA LEU A 124 -15.33 -20.02 -10.90
C LEU A 124 -16.77 -20.34 -10.53
N LEU A 125 -17.46 -19.45 -9.80
CA LEU A 125 -18.86 -19.62 -9.47
C LEU A 125 -19.70 -19.66 -10.77
N PRO A 126 -20.50 -20.72 -10.99
CA PRO A 126 -21.41 -20.81 -12.12
C PRO A 126 -22.27 -19.56 -12.18
N SER A 127 -22.40 -18.98 -13.38
CA SER A 127 -23.47 -18.03 -13.62
C SER A 127 -24.76 -18.85 -13.74
N ASP A 128 -25.59 -18.87 -12.70
CA ASP A 128 -26.86 -19.62 -12.65
C ASP A 128 -27.88 -19.23 -13.73
N ALA A 129 -27.54 -18.29 -14.61
CA ALA A 129 -28.24 -18.06 -15.88
C ALA A 129 -28.40 -19.33 -16.73
N ALA A 130 -27.54 -20.35 -16.54
CA ALA A 130 -27.70 -21.67 -17.19
C ALA A 130 -28.47 -22.71 -16.34
N ALA A 131 -28.61 -22.51 -15.03
CA ALA A 131 -29.25 -23.45 -14.10
C ALA A 131 -30.74 -23.15 -13.89
N THR A 132 -31.15 -21.88 -13.98
CA THR A 132 -32.56 -21.51 -14.09
C THR A 132 -32.91 -21.39 -15.56
N GLY A 133 -33.62 -22.37 -16.11
CA GLY A 133 -34.30 -22.23 -17.39
C GLY A 133 -35.33 -21.10 -17.33
N CYS A 134 -34.91 -19.84 -17.39
CA CYS A 134 -35.76 -18.69 -17.66
C CYS A 134 -36.13 -18.74 -19.15
N ARG A 135 -36.94 -19.73 -19.49
CA ARG A 135 -37.60 -19.89 -20.78
C ARG A 135 -38.96 -19.21 -20.62
N SER A 136 -39.05 -17.99 -21.17
CA SER A 136 -40.29 -17.28 -21.51
C SER A 136 -41.38 -17.21 -20.44
N THR A 137 -41.49 -16.07 -19.73
CA THR A 137 -42.73 -15.27 -19.45
C THR A 137 -42.48 -14.32 -18.28
N ASP A 138 -42.52 -13.01 -18.55
CA ASP A 138 -43.02 -11.89 -17.72
C ASP A 138 -42.71 -11.80 -16.20
N LEU A 139 -41.62 -12.38 -15.70
CA LEU A 139 -41.05 -11.97 -14.40
C LEU A 139 -39.60 -11.52 -14.54
N PRO A 140 -39.17 -10.46 -13.84
CA PRO A 140 -37.77 -10.07 -13.79
C PRO A 140 -36.99 -11.15 -13.04
N CYS A 141 -36.30 -12.04 -13.77
CA CYS A 141 -35.36 -13.01 -13.19
C CYS A 141 -34.22 -12.21 -12.53
N SER A 142 -34.34 -11.88 -11.24
CA SER A 142 -33.25 -11.35 -10.42
C SER A 142 -32.75 -12.47 -9.51
N PRO A 143 -31.59 -13.07 -9.85
CA PRO A 143 -30.61 -13.32 -8.80
C PRO A 143 -29.16 -13.41 -9.32
N VAL A 144 -28.28 -12.47 -8.90
CA VAL A 144 -26.91 -12.83 -8.47
C VAL A 144 -26.31 -11.79 -7.49
N PRO A 145 -26.98 -11.44 -6.37
CA PRO A 145 -26.37 -10.56 -5.37
C PRO A 145 -25.07 -11.15 -4.82
N PHE A 146 -25.00 -12.47 -4.59
CA PHE A 146 -23.83 -13.07 -3.94
C PHE A 146 -22.56 -13.03 -4.80
N LYS A 147 -22.60 -13.46 -6.08
CA LYS A 147 -21.45 -13.42 -6.99
C LYS A 147 -20.94 -11.99 -7.16
N LEU A 148 -21.85 -11.03 -7.32
CA LEU A 148 -21.52 -9.61 -7.48
C LEU A 148 -20.90 -9.01 -6.21
N ILE A 149 -21.51 -9.26 -5.04
CA ILE A 149 -20.99 -8.81 -3.74
C ILE A 149 -19.61 -9.42 -3.48
N LEU A 150 -19.46 -10.73 -3.72
CA LEU A 150 -18.18 -11.43 -3.55
C LEU A 150 -17.10 -10.86 -4.47
N PHE A 151 -17.44 -10.61 -5.73
CA PHE A 151 -16.54 -10.01 -6.71
C PHE A 151 -16.07 -8.61 -6.27
N PHE A 152 -16.98 -7.71 -5.91
CA PHE A 152 -16.60 -6.36 -5.48
C PHE A 152 -15.86 -6.36 -4.15
N LEU A 153 -16.27 -7.20 -3.19
CA LEU A 153 -15.54 -7.39 -1.94
C LEU A 153 -14.09 -7.83 -2.22
N ALA A 154 -13.91 -8.82 -3.10
CA ALA A 154 -12.60 -9.28 -3.52
C ALA A 154 -11.79 -8.17 -4.21
N LEU A 155 -12.40 -7.42 -5.13
CA LEU A 155 -11.78 -6.35 -5.88
C LEU A 155 -11.30 -5.20 -4.97
N TYR A 156 -12.07 -4.84 -3.96
CA TYR A 156 -11.67 -3.84 -2.96
C TYR A 156 -10.65 -4.39 -1.95
N LEU A 157 -10.69 -5.68 -1.60
CA LEU A 157 -9.63 -6.32 -0.82
C LEU A 157 -8.29 -6.28 -1.56
N VAL A 158 -8.28 -6.51 -2.88
CA VAL A 158 -7.07 -6.34 -3.71
C VAL A 158 -6.56 -4.89 -3.64
N ALA A 159 -7.45 -3.89 -3.73
CA ALA A 159 -7.06 -2.48 -3.60
C ALA A 159 -6.46 -2.16 -2.22
N ILE A 160 -7.02 -2.73 -1.13
CA ILE A 160 -6.46 -2.61 0.22
C ILE A 160 -5.09 -3.28 0.31
N GLY A 161 -4.93 -4.49 -0.24
CA GLY A 161 -3.63 -5.16 -0.30
C GLY A 161 -2.59 -4.31 -1.04
N GLN A 162 -2.93 -3.78 -2.21
CA GLN A 162 -2.05 -2.92 -3.00
C GLN A 162 -1.61 -1.66 -2.25
N SER A 163 -2.49 -1.10 -1.41
CA SER A 163 -2.23 0.12 -0.67
C SER A 163 -1.05 0.02 0.28
N GLY A 164 -0.82 -1.15 0.88
CA GLY A 164 0.34 -1.37 1.74
C GLY A 164 1.61 -1.65 0.93
N HIS A 165 1.49 -2.32 -0.23
CA HIS A 165 2.62 -2.63 -1.10
C HIS A 165 3.27 -1.37 -1.68
N LYS A 166 2.48 -0.54 -2.38
CA LYS A 166 2.98 0.61 -3.15
C LYS A 166 3.95 1.53 -2.38
N PRO A 167 3.61 2.04 -1.18
CA PRO A 167 4.50 2.93 -0.45
C PRO A 167 5.64 2.19 0.26
N CYS A 168 5.45 0.90 0.60
CA CYS A 168 6.38 0.19 1.47
C CYS A 168 7.46 -0.58 0.71
N VAL A 169 7.12 -1.28 -0.37
CA VAL A 169 8.08 -2.15 -1.09
C VAL A 169 9.22 -1.32 -1.66
N GLN A 170 8.90 -0.16 -2.24
CA GLN A 170 9.90 0.73 -2.85
C GLN A 170 10.81 1.35 -1.81
N ALA A 171 10.23 1.84 -0.71
CA ALA A 171 10.99 2.38 0.39
C ALA A 171 11.86 1.30 1.07
N PHE A 172 11.33 0.10 1.27
CA PHE A 172 12.05 -1.01 1.88
C PHE A 172 13.18 -1.54 1.00
N GLY A 173 12.99 -1.57 -0.33
CA GLY A 173 14.06 -1.90 -1.28
C GLY A 173 15.17 -0.87 -1.28
N ALA A 174 14.81 0.41 -1.21
CA ALA A 174 15.75 1.52 -1.10
C ALA A 174 16.54 1.50 0.23
N ASP A 175 15.96 0.96 1.31
CA ASP A 175 16.63 0.79 2.62
C ASP A 175 17.73 -0.29 2.59
N GLN A 176 17.78 -1.13 1.55
CA GLN A 176 18.80 -2.17 1.46
C GLN A 176 20.18 -1.62 1.09
N PHE A 177 20.26 -0.34 0.72
CA PHE A 177 21.49 0.33 0.33
C PHE A 177 21.71 1.55 1.23
N ASP A 178 22.89 1.66 1.83
CA ASP A 178 23.28 2.82 2.62
C ASP A 178 23.61 4.00 1.70
N GLY A 179 23.02 5.16 1.98
CA GLY A 179 23.26 6.39 1.24
C GLY A 179 24.56 7.10 1.60
N GLN A 180 25.17 6.79 2.75
CA GLN A 180 26.43 7.41 3.21
C GLN A 180 27.66 6.83 2.52
N ASP A 181 27.55 5.60 1.99
CA ASP A 181 28.63 4.97 1.24
C ASP A 181 28.48 5.26 -0.27
N PRO A 182 29.51 5.83 -0.93
CA PRO A 182 29.45 6.15 -2.36
C PRO A 182 29.15 4.93 -3.25
N GLN A 183 29.62 3.73 -2.89
CA GLN A 183 29.40 2.52 -3.68
C GLN A 183 27.95 2.05 -3.58
N GLU A 184 27.41 1.92 -2.37
CA GLU A 184 26.00 1.54 -2.16
C GLU A 184 25.03 2.61 -2.65
N SER A 185 25.37 3.90 -2.57
CA SER A 185 24.56 4.99 -3.11
C SER A 185 24.42 4.90 -4.64
N ASN A 186 25.51 4.60 -5.36
CA ASN A 186 25.47 4.32 -6.80
C ASN A 186 24.66 3.05 -7.13
N ALA A 187 24.79 2.01 -6.29
CA ALA A 187 24.00 0.78 -6.43
C ALA A 187 22.51 1.04 -6.20
N LYS A 188 22.14 1.93 -5.27
CA LYS A 188 20.76 2.37 -5.01
C LYS A 188 20.14 3.07 -6.22
N SER A 189 20.89 3.93 -6.89
CA SER A 189 20.44 4.55 -8.14
C SER A 189 20.20 3.49 -9.23
N SER A 190 21.14 2.56 -9.38
CA SER A 190 21.01 1.43 -10.30
C SER A 190 19.84 0.51 -9.97
N PHE A 191 19.52 0.35 -8.69
CA PHE A 191 18.36 -0.39 -8.22
C PHE A 191 17.05 0.21 -8.73
N PHE A 192 16.89 1.54 -8.68
CA PHE A 192 15.70 2.20 -9.24
C PHE A 192 15.59 2.03 -10.75
N ASN A 193 16.72 2.07 -11.48
CA ASN A 193 16.73 1.80 -12.93
C ASN A 193 16.26 0.36 -13.23
N TRP A 194 16.80 -0.62 -12.50
CA TRP A 194 16.41 -2.02 -12.65
C TRP A 194 14.97 -2.29 -12.24
N TRP A 195 14.53 -1.71 -11.12
CA TRP A 195 13.15 -1.75 -10.68
C TRP A 195 12.21 -1.30 -11.81
N TYR A 196 12.47 -0.12 -12.38
CA TYR A 196 11.60 0.46 -13.40
C TYR A 196 11.59 -0.40 -14.67
N CYS A 197 12.76 -0.90 -15.08
CA CYS A 197 12.89 -1.83 -16.20
C CYS A 197 12.07 -3.11 -15.99
N CYS A 198 12.23 -3.76 -14.83
CA CYS A 198 11.49 -4.98 -14.47
C CYS A 198 9.99 -4.74 -14.40
N MET A 199 9.55 -3.59 -13.88
CA MET A 199 8.14 -3.21 -13.85
C MET A 199 7.57 -3.09 -15.26
N CYS A 200 8.23 -2.34 -16.15
CA CYS A 200 7.77 -2.17 -17.53
C CYS A 200 7.70 -3.52 -18.27
N ALA A 201 8.76 -4.33 -18.16
CA ALA A 201 8.80 -5.66 -18.77
C ALA A 201 7.69 -6.58 -18.21
N GLY A 202 7.50 -6.58 -16.89
CA GLY A 202 6.45 -7.35 -16.23
C GLY A 202 5.05 -6.97 -16.70
N THR A 203 4.76 -5.67 -16.82
CA THR A 203 3.48 -5.18 -17.32
C THR A 203 3.23 -5.61 -18.77
N VAL A 204 4.23 -5.51 -19.65
CA VAL A 204 4.09 -5.97 -21.05
C VAL A 204 3.77 -7.46 -21.11
N VAL A 205 4.50 -8.29 -20.34
CA VAL A 205 4.24 -9.73 -20.27
C VAL A 205 2.83 -10.01 -19.74
N THR A 206 2.39 -9.27 -18.72
CA THR A 206 1.05 -9.41 -18.13
C THR A 206 -0.04 -9.12 -19.16
N LEU A 207 0.06 -8.00 -19.87
CA LEU A 207 -0.93 -7.58 -20.87
C LEU A 207 -1.01 -8.57 -22.05
N LEU A 208 0.10 -9.19 -22.43
CA LEU A 208 0.09 -10.18 -23.51
C LEU A 208 -0.42 -11.54 -23.05
N VAL A 209 0.12 -12.06 -21.93
CA VAL A 209 -0.14 -13.44 -21.51
C VAL A 209 -1.45 -13.55 -20.75
N LEU A 210 -1.71 -12.71 -19.74
CA LEU A 210 -2.92 -12.86 -18.93
C LEU A 210 -4.18 -12.45 -19.67
N ASN A 211 -4.16 -11.38 -20.47
CA ASN A 211 -5.33 -11.03 -21.28
C ASN A 211 -5.67 -12.17 -22.25
N TYR A 212 -4.65 -12.76 -22.89
CA TYR A 212 -4.86 -13.92 -23.76
C TYR A 212 -5.52 -15.09 -23.01
N ILE A 213 -5.03 -15.44 -21.81
CA ILE A 213 -5.60 -16.51 -20.98
C ILE A 213 -7.05 -16.20 -20.57
N GLN A 214 -7.32 -14.95 -20.20
CA GLN A 214 -8.66 -14.51 -19.78
C GLN A 214 -9.67 -14.55 -20.92
N ASP A 215 -9.29 -14.06 -22.10
CA ASP A 215 -10.19 -13.94 -23.25
C ASP A 215 -10.38 -15.27 -24.00
N ASN A 216 -9.35 -16.11 -24.06
CA ASN A 216 -9.36 -17.32 -24.91
C ASN A 216 -9.48 -18.63 -24.13
N LEU A 217 -9.11 -18.67 -22.83
CA LEU A 217 -9.12 -19.91 -22.05
C LEU A 217 -10.20 -19.88 -20.97
N ASN A 218 -9.96 -19.17 -19.87
CA ASN A 218 -10.89 -19.12 -18.74
C ASN A 218 -10.53 -17.99 -17.76
N TRP A 219 -11.55 -17.27 -17.30
CA TRP A 219 -11.44 -16.25 -16.25
C TRP A 219 -10.91 -16.77 -14.91
N GLY A 220 -11.26 -17.99 -14.53
CA GLY A 220 -10.75 -18.64 -13.31
C GLY A 220 -9.23 -18.82 -13.35
N LEU A 221 -8.65 -19.19 -14.50
CA LEU A 221 -7.19 -19.24 -14.66
C LEU A 221 -6.61 -17.82 -14.69
N GLY A 222 -7.29 -16.90 -15.38
CA GLY A 222 -6.90 -15.50 -15.49
C GLY A 222 -6.70 -14.78 -14.16
N PHE A 223 -7.56 -15.05 -13.17
CA PHE A 223 -7.41 -14.50 -11.81
C PHE A 223 -6.62 -15.43 -10.86
N GLY A 224 -6.65 -16.74 -11.10
CA GLY A 224 -5.95 -17.72 -10.28
C GLY A 224 -4.43 -17.67 -10.43
N ILE A 225 -3.91 -17.44 -11.63
CA ILE A 225 -2.46 -17.36 -11.88
C ILE A 225 -1.83 -16.20 -11.06
N PRO A 226 -2.35 -14.96 -11.10
CA PRO A 226 -1.95 -13.89 -10.18
C PRO A 226 -1.89 -14.31 -8.71
N CYS A 227 -2.90 -15.05 -8.23
CA CYS A 227 -2.97 -15.50 -6.84
C CYS A 227 -1.78 -16.38 -6.48
N VAL A 228 -1.50 -17.37 -7.32
CA VAL A 228 -0.37 -18.30 -7.15
C VAL A 228 0.96 -17.57 -7.22
N VAL A 229 1.13 -16.65 -8.18
CA VAL A 229 2.33 -15.82 -8.31
C VAL A 229 2.57 -14.98 -7.07
N MET A 230 1.53 -14.37 -6.49
CA MET A 230 1.64 -13.59 -5.25
C MET A 230 1.97 -14.45 -4.04
N VAL A 231 1.46 -15.68 -3.94
CA VAL A 231 1.85 -16.64 -2.89
C VAL A 231 3.34 -16.96 -2.98
N PHE A 232 3.83 -17.28 -4.18
CA PHE A 232 5.26 -17.54 -4.39
C PHE A 232 6.12 -16.31 -4.08
N ALA A 233 5.69 -15.12 -4.49
CA ALA A 233 6.38 -13.89 -4.19
C ALA A 233 6.50 -13.63 -2.68
N LEU A 234 5.41 -13.86 -1.92
CA LEU A 234 5.44 -13.76 -0.46
C LEU A 234 6.41 -14.77 0.17
N ILE A 235 6.44 -16.01 -0.31
CA ILE A 235 7.40 -17.01 0.18
C ILE A 235 8.85 -16.54 -0.08
N ILE A 236 9.14 -16.08 -1.31
CA ILE A 236 10.47 -15.56 -1.68
C ILE A 236 10.84 -14.36 -0.80
N PHE A 237 9.90 -13.44 -0.56
CA PHE A 237 10.10 -12.30 0.34
C PHE A 237 10.49 -12.74 1.75
N LEU A 238 9.76 -13.72 2.30
CA LEU A 238 10.00 -14.23 3.64
C LEU A 238 11.33 -14.98 3.75
N LEU A 239 11.78 -15.66 2.69
CA LEU A 239 13.11 -16.28 2.66
C LEU A 239 14.25 -15.26 2.78
N GLY A 240 14.05 -14.04 2.24
CA GLY A 240 15.00 -12.92 2.36
C GLY A 240 15.05 -12.26 3.74
N THR A 241 14.17 -12.61 4.69
CA THR A 241 14.04 -11.94 6.00
C THR A 241 15.35 -11.80 6.77
N LYS A 242 16.23 -12.80 6.71
CA LYS A 242 17.52 -12.77 7.42
C LYS A 242 18.57 -11.88 6.73
N THR A 243 18.37 -11.51 5.47
CA THR A 243 19.30 -10.67 4.71
C THR A 243 18.88 -9.21 4.70
N TYR A 244 17.64 -8.88 5.06
CA TYR A 244 17.14 -7.51 5.00
C TYR A 244 17.73 -6.61 6.08
N ARG A 245 17.94 -5.34 5.70
CA ARG A 245 18.19 -4.22 6.61
C ARG A 245 16.84 -3.57 6.95
N TYR A 246 16.62 -3.35 8.24
CA TYR A 246 15.42 -2.72 8.77
C TYR A 246 15.79 -1.31 9.23
N SER A 247 15.32 -0.30 8.50
CA SER A 247 15.55 1.09 8.90
C SER A 247 14.84 1.38 10.23
N ILE A 248 15.62 1.83 11.22
CA ILE A 248 15.10 2.44 12.43
C ILE A 248 14.79 3.88 12.06
N LYS A 249 13.51 4.21 11.91
CA LYS A 249 13.09 5.60 12.06
C LYS A 249 13.29 5.95 13.54
N GLY A 250 14.09 6.97 13.84
CA GLY A 250 14.20 7.50 15.19
C GLY A 250 12.81 7.91 15.72
N ASP A 251 12.72 8.25 17.00
CA ASP A 251 11.50 8.72 17.71
C ASP A 251 10.78 9.95 17.09
N GLU A 252 11.04 10.29 15.84
CA GLU A 252 10.27 11.25 15.06
C GLU A 252 8.88 10.67 14.76
N GLU A 253 7.88 11.21 15.46
CA GLU A 253 6.46 10.97 15.18
C GLU A 253 6.18 11.05 13.67
N SER A 254 5.36 10.14 13.14
CA SER A 254 5.07 10.10 11.71
C SER A 254 4.57 11.47 11.22
N GLY A 255 5.08 11.94 10.08
CA GLY A 255 4.76 13.28 9.57
C GLY A 255 3.25 13.54 9.44
N PHE A 256 2.47 12.47 9.20
CA PHE A 256 1.01 12.51 9.21
C PHE A 256 0.41 12.78 10.59
N LEU A 257 0.91 12.13 11.66
CA LEU A 257 0.46 12.42 13.03
C LEU A 257 0.77 13.86 13.39
N ARG A 258 1.96 14.35 13.04
CA ARG A 258 2.35 15.74 13.27
C ARG A 258 1.42 16.73 12.56
N ILE A 259 1.09 16.50 11.29
CA ILE A 259 0.12 17.33 10.55
C ILE A 259 -1.27 17.26 11.21
N GLY A 260 -1.73 16.05 11.57
CA GLY A 260 -3.01 15.85 12.25
C GLY A 260 -3.09 16.60 13.59
N TRP A 261 -2.03 16.55 14.39
CA TRP A 261 -1.90 17.27 15.65
C TRP A 261 -1.97 18.78 15.47
N VAL A 262 -1.38 19.32 14.39
CA VAL A 262 -1.48 20.76 14.09
C VAL A 262 -2.93 21.13 13.78
N PHE A 263 -3.64 20.38 12.93
CA PHE A 263 -5.05 20.65 12.65
C PHE A 263 -5.94 20.55 13.90
N VAL A 264 -5.77 19.49 14.70
CA VAL A 264 -6.52 19.31 15.96
C VAL A 264 -6.23 20.46 16.92
N SER A 265 -4.97 20.87 17.06
CA SER A 265 -4.56 21.98 17.91
C SER A 265 -5.10 23.31 17.42
N SER A 266 -5.10 23.56 16.11
CA SER A 266 -5.70 24.75 15.50
C SER A 266 -7.21 24.81 15.71
N ILE A 267 -7.93 23.69 15.53
CA ILE A 267 -9.37 23.61 15.80
C ILE A 267 -9.66 23.82 17.29
N ARG A 268 -8.85 23.22 18.18
CA ARG A 268 -9.00 23.39 19.62
C ARG A 268 -8.77 24.84 20.05
N ASN A 269 -7.73 25.49 19.53
CA ASN A 269 -7.48 26.90 19.78
C ASN A 269 -8.60 27.78 19.22
N TRP A 270 -9.07 27.52 18.00
CA TRP A 270 -10.20 28.25 17.41
C TRP A 270 -11.51 28.08 18.18
N ARG A 271 -11.69 26.97 18.92
CA ARG A 271 -12.83 26.77 19.84
C ARG A 271 -12.62 27.36 21.23
N ALA A 272 -11.39 27.69 21.63
CA ALA A 272 -11.07 28.32 22.90
C ALA A 272 -11.11 29.87 22.82
N THR A 273 -10.71 30.45 21.68
CA THR A 273 -10.80 31.89 21.40
C THR A 273 -12.23 32.49 21.48
N PRO A 274 -13.34 31.81 21.13
CA PRO A 274 -14.69 32.35 21.22
C PRO A 274 -15.12 32.60 22.67
N SER A 275 -14.66 31.77 23.60
CA SER A 275 -15.03 31.87 25.02
C SER A 275 -14.26 32.95 25.78
N ALA A 276 -13.00 33.18 25.40
CA ALA A 276 -12.16 34.19 26.05
C ALA A 276 -12.56 35.63 25.64
N ILE A 277 -12.89 35.84 24.36
CA ILE A 277 -13.33 37.16 23.87
C ILE A 277 -14.71 37.53 24.43
N ALA A 278 -15.63 36.56 24.55
CA ALA A 278 -16.94 36.79 25.17
C ALA A 278 -16.83 37.16 26.66
N PHE A 279 -15.89 36.55 27.41
CA PHE A 279 -15.67 36.87 28.82
C PHE A 279 -14.98 38.23 29.03
N GLU A 280 -14.06 38.62 28.14
CA GLU A 280 -13.43 39.96 28.18
C GLU A 280 -14.42 41.06 27.80
N GLU A 281 -15.34 40.83 26.86
CA GLU A 281 -16.35 41.80 26.46
C GLU A 281 -17.43 41.99 27.56
N GLU A 282 -17.82 40.91 28.27
CA GLU A 282 -18.74 40.98 29.40
C GLU A 282 -18.11 41.64 30.66
N THR A 283 -16.82 41.41 30.91
CA THR A 283 -16.09 42.12 32.00
C THR A 283 -15.78 43.59 31.67
N ARG A 284 -15.62 43.96 30.39
CA ARG A 284 -15.52 45.37 29.98
C ARG A 284 -16.86 46.11 29.97
N GLY A 285 -17.96 45.42 29.70
CA GLY A 285 -19.30 46.00 29.68
C GLY A 285 -19.91 46.27 31.06
N THR A 286 -19.36 45.70 32.13
CA THR A 286 -19.90 45.77 33.50
C THR A 286 -19.21 46.77 34.43
N LEU A 287 -18.17 47.47 33.99
CA LEU A 287 -17.54 48.54 34.78
C LEU A 287 -18.37 49.84 34.72
N PRO A 288 -18.93 50.34 35.84
CA PRO A 288 -19.58 51.65 35.86
C PRO A 288 -18.55 52.74 35.55
N HIS A 289 -18.92 53.65 34.67
CA HIS A 289 -18.14 54.82 34.25
C HIS A 289 -17.88 55.78 35.44
N GLN A 290 -16.91 55.47 36.29
CA GLN A 290 -16.37 56.37 37.31
C GLN A 290 -15.04 56.96 36.85
N SER A 291 -15.09 58.14 36.23
CA SER A 291 -14.08 59.21 36.36
C SER A 291 -14.39 60.35 35.39
N SER A 292 -15.42 61.13 35.70
CA SER A 292 -15.66 62.43 35.06
C SER A 292 -15.52 63.53 36.11
N GLU A 293 -14.47 63.51 36.93
CA GLU A 293 -14.05 64.67 37.73
C GLU A 293 -12.53 64.66 37.88
N GLN A 294 -11.94 65.86 37.88
CA GLN A 294 -10.51 66.21 37.98
C GLN A 294 -9.72 66.31 36.66
N TYR A 295 -10.06 67.34 35.89
CA TYR A 295 -9.02 68.22 35.36
C TYR A 295 -9.20 69.60 36.01
N LYS A 296 -8.26 69.94 36.90
CA LYS A 296 -7.92 71.31 37.29
C LYS A 296 -6.68 71.70 36.52
#